data_AF-A0A3M2FPJ3-F1
#
_entry.id   AF-A0A3M2FPJ3-F1
#
_cell.length_a   1.000
_cell.length_b   1.000
_cell.length_c   1.000
_cell.angle_alpha   90.00
_cell.angle_beta   90.00
_cell.angle_gamma   90.00
#
_symmetry.space_group_name_H-M   'P 1'
#
loop_
_entity.id
_entity.type
_entity.pdbx_description
1 polymer ?
#
loop_
_entity_poly.entity_id
_entity_poly.type
_entity_poly.pdbx_seq_one_letter_code
_entity_poly.pdbx_strand_id
1 'polypeptide(L)'
;MATVMPPEQAVTGPPAKPDRGRLLPFTFAKRHGLLVTAYEDGRALTLVREDASPAAVAEVRRYTGTPLQLEVVGREEFDERLQQTYERESNNAMQMVEGLGEDDDLLRVAQELPEPSDLL
;
A
#
# COMPACT_ATOMS: atom_id res chain seq x y z
N MET A 1 -16.03 -47.33 11.93
CA MET A 1 -16.46 -46.07 12.58
C MET A 1 -15.22 -45.25 12.88
N ALA A 2 -15.05 -44.14 12.18
CA ALA A 2 -14.18 -43.03 12.54
C ALA A 2 -14.79 -41.78 11.90
N THR A 3 -15.55 -41.03 12.68
CA THR A 3 -15.96 -39.66 12.35
C THR A 3 -14.78 -38.76 12.69
N VAL A 4 -14.33 -37.92 11.75
CA VAL A 4 -13.76 -36.61 12.09
C VAL A 4 -13.80 -35.65 10.88
N MET A 5 -14.64 -34.63 11.05
CA MET A 5 -14.71 -33.23 10.57
C MET A 5 -14.20 -32.78 9.17
N PRO A 6 -14.95 -31.89 8.48
CA PRO A 6 -14.52 -31.21 7.25
C PRO A 6 -13.58 -30.04 7.56
N PRO A 7 -12.70 -29.62 6.61
CA PRO A 7 -11.92 -28.41 6.79
C PRO A 7 -12.82 -27.17 6.64
N GLU A 8 -12.74 -26.31 7.65
CA GLU A 8 -13.23 -24.93 7.68
C GLU A 8 -13.09 -24.23 6.33
N GLN A 9 -14.22 -23.72 5.84
CA GLN A 9 -14.20 -22.68 4.82
C GLN A 9 -13.57 -21.43 5.44
N ALA A 10 -12.29 -21.21 5.15
CA ALA A 10 -11.66 -19.92 5.38
C ALA A 10 -12.41 -18.91 4.51
N VAL A 11 -13.23 -18.10 5.17
CA VAL A 11 -13.84 -16.89 4.61
C VAL A 11 -12.72 -15.92 4.22
N THR A 12 -12.18 -16.07 3.02
CA THR A 12 -11.37 -15.01 2.41
C THR A 12 -12.35 -13.92 2.01
N GLY A 13 -12.55 -12.95 2.92
CA GLY A 13 -13.11 -11.66 2.55
C GLY A 13 -12.33 -11.10 1.35
N PRO A 14 -12.97 -10.27 0.51
CA PRO A 14 -12.32 -9.76 -0.68
C PRO A 14 -10.99 -9.08 -0.27
N PRO A 15 -9.88 -9.37 -0.96
CA PRO A 15 -8.62 -8.71 -0.66
C PRO A 15 -8.82 -7.19 -0.77
N ALA A 16 -8.53 -6.47 0.31
CA ALA A 16 -8.49 -5.02 0.28
C ALA A 16 -7.49 -4.60 -0.81
N LYS A 17 -7.95 -3.86 -1.82
CA LYS A 17 -7.16 -3.51 -3.01
C LYS A 17 -5.92 -2.71 -2.61
N PRO A 18 -4.67 -3.18 -2.81
CA PRO A 18 -3.52 -2.31 -2.73
C PRO A 18 -3.32 -1.68 -4.10
N ASP A 19 -4.15 -0.69 -4.44
CA ASP A 19 -4.03 -0.02 -5.73
C ASP A 19 -2.98 1.11 -5.64
N ARG A 20 -1.95 0.94 -6.48
CA ARG A 20 -0.87 1.87 -6.86
C ARG A 20 0.38 1.90 -5.94
N GLY A 21 1.13 0.79 -5.94
CA GLY A 21 2.60 0.86 -5.88
C GLY A 21 3.28 0.60 -4.53
N ARG A 22 2.62 -0.02 -3.54
CA ARG A 22 3.20 -0.60 -2.30
C ARG A 22 4.42 0.14 -1.71
N LEU A 23 4.30 1.46 -1.56
CA LEU A 23 5.21 2.22 -0.70
C LEU A 23 5.13 1.67 0.71
N LEU A 24 6.30 1.50 1.35
CA LEU A 24 6.34 1.13 2.75
C LEU A 24 5.73 2.26 3.60
N PRO A 25 5.21 2.00 4.80
CA PRO A 25 4.89 3.08 5.73
C PRO A 25 6.16 3.89 6.05
N PHE A 26 6.08 5.23 6.04
CA PHE A 26 7.24 6.10 6.27
C PHE A 26 8.04 5.72 7.51
N THR A 27 7.36 5.51 8.64
CA THR A 27 8.00 5.13 9.90
C THR A 27 8.74 3.79 9.80
N PHE A 28 8.20 2.83 9.04
CA PHE A 28 8.86 1.55 8.80
C PHE A 28 10.11 1.74 7.94
N ALA A 29 9.98 2.46 6.82
CA ALA A 29 11.07 2.74 5.90
C ALA A 29 12.22 3.47 6.60
N LYS A 30 11.92 4.54 7.34
CA LYS A 30 12.90 5.32 8.12
C LYS A 30 13.60 4.51 9.21
N ARG A 31 12.81 3.76 10.00
CA ARG A 31 13.33 2.99 11.14
C ARG A 31 14.27 1.89 10.68
N HIS A 32 13.91 1.19 9.62
CA HIS A 32 14.61 -0.01 9.17
C HIS A 32 15.57 0.21 8.00
N GLY A 33 15.58 1.42 7.43
CA GLY A 33 16.51 1.78 6.36
C GLY A 33 16.21 1.08 5.03
N LEU A 34 14.93 0.89 4.69
CA LEU A 34 14.50 0.31 3.41
C LEU A 34 13.48 1.20 2.72
N LEU A 35 13.66 1.42 1.42
CA LEU A 35 12.75 2.19 0.59
C LEU A 35 12.56 1.50 -0.76
N VAL A 36 11.32 1.12 -1.07
CA VAL A 36 10.97 0.63 -2.41
C VAL A 36 10.71 1.84 -3.30
N THR A 37 11.46 1.96 -4.40
CA THR A 37 11.41 3.12 -5.30
C THR A 37 10.65 2.84 -6.58
N ALA A 38 10.66 1.59 -7.06
CA ALA A 38 9.97 1.17 -8.27
C ALA A 38 9.76 -0.35 -8.30
N TYR A 39 8.94 -0.80 -9.25
CA TYR A 39 8.79 -2.19 -9.61
C TYR A 39 9.11 -2.36 -11.10
N GLU A 40 10.11 -3.15 -11.43
CA GLU A 40 10.60 -3.38 -12.80
C GLU A 40 10.90 -4.86 -13.01
N ASP A 41 10.49 -5.43 -14.15
CA ASP A 41 10.72 -6.84 -14.50
C ASP A 41 10.33 -7.85 -13.40
N GLY A 42 9.24 -7.57 -12.69
CA GLY A 42 8.78 -8.39 -11.57
C GLY A 42 9.70 -8.33 -10.36
N ARG A 43 10.53 -7.30 -10.21
CA ARG A 43 11.39 -7.05 -9.06
C ARG A 43 11.06 -5.72 -8.41
N ALA A 44 11.26 -5.61 -7.11
CA ALA A 44 11.16 -4.34 -6.41
C ALA A 44 12.55 -3.71 -6.31
N LEU A 45 12.75 -2.56 -6.95
CA LEU A 45 13.95 -1.75 -6.77
C LEU A 45 13.91 -1.14 -5.37
N THR A 46 14.91 -1.45 -4.57
CA THR A 46 14.91 -1.15 -3.13
C THR A 46 16.23 -0.54 -2.70
N LEU A 47 16.18 0.69 -2.20
CA LEU A 47 17.31 1.30 -1.50
C LEU A 47 17.42 0.68 -0.10
N VAL A 48 18.65 0.38 0.29
CA VAL A 48 18.98 -0.21 1.59
C VAL A 48 20.05 0.65 2.24
N ARG A 49 19.77 1.17 3.42
CA ARG A 49 20.77 1.89 4.22
C ARG A 49 21.84 0.89 4.68
N GLU A 50 23.10 1.30 4.68
CA GLU A 50 24.24 0.43 5.03
C GLU A 50 24.14 -0.28 6.39
N ASP A 51 23.36 0.25 7.33
CA ASP A 51 23.13 -0.30 8.67
C ASP A 51 21.85 -1.17 8.77
N ALA A 52 21.15 -1.41 7.66
CA ALA A 52 19.89 -2.16 7.65
C ALA A 52 20.11 -3.64 7.98
N SER A 53 19.24 -4.18 8.82
CA SER A 53 19.33 -5.59 9.22
C SER A 53 18.86 -6.54 8.11
N PRO A 54 19.46 -7.75 7.97
CA PRO A 54 18.97 -8.77 7.03
C PRO A 54 17.51 -9.18 7.27
N ALA A 55 17.06 -9.14 8.53
CA ALA A 55 15.67 -9.42 8.89
C ALA A 55 14.69 -8.40 8.29
N ALA A 56 15.07 -7.12 8.25
CA ALA A 56 14.26 -6.08 7.63
C ALA A 56 14.18 -6.24 6.11
N VAL A 57 15.26 -6.65 5.45
CA VAL A 57 15.28 -7.00 4.02
C VAL A 57 14.32 -8.16 3.73
N ALA A 58 14.38 -9.21 4.55
CA ALA A 58 13.49 -10.38 4.42
C ALA A 58 12.02 -9.97 4.58
N GLU A 59 11.73 -9.08 5.52
CA GLU A 59 10.38 -8.58 5.76
C GLU A 59 9.86 -7.73 4.59
N VAL A 60 10.71 -6.87 4.01
CA VAL A 60 10.33 -6.11 2.81
C VAL A 60 10.07 -7.04 1.64
N ARG A 61 10.88 -8.10 1.45
CA ARG A 61 10.61 -9.10 0.41
C ARG A 61 9.28 -9.82 0.62
N ARG A 62 8.95 -10.17 1.86
CA ARG A 62 7.65 -10.77 2.22
C ARG A 62 6.51 -9.79 1.96
N TYR A 63 6.71 -8.52 2.29
CA TYR A 63 5.75 -7.45 2.07
C TYR A 63 5.52 -7.20 0.58
N THR A 64 6.56 -7.10 -0.24
CA THR A 64 6.42 -6.85 -1.68
C THR A 64 5.89 -8.08 -2.42
N GLY A 65 6.19 -9.29 -1.94
CA GLY A 65 5.80 -10.55 -2.56
C GLY A 65 6.65 -10.89 -3.80
N THR A 66 7.77 -10.19 -3.98
CA THR A 66 8.59 -10.32 -5.20
C THR A 66 10.09 -10.19 -4.87
N PRO A 67 11.01 -10.69 -5.74
CA PRO A 67 12.44 -10.50 -5.51
C PRO A 67 12.83 -9.03 -5.40
N LEU A 68 13.77 -8.72 -4.53
CA LEU A 68 14.29 -7.36 -4.37
C LEU A 68 15.57 -7.20 -5.19
N GLN A 69 15.69 -6.05 -5.86
CA GLN A 69 16.94 -5.57 -6.41
C GLN A 69 17.45 -4.48 -5.47
N LEU A 70 18.53 -4.78 -4.75
CA LEU A 70 19.02 -3.95 -3.67
C LEU A 70 20.12 -3.01 -4.15
N GLU A 71 20.01 -1.76 -3.78
CA GLU A 71 21.05 -0.74 -3.91
C GLU A 71 21.41 -0.25 -2.50
N VAL A 72 22.67 -0.44 -2.10
CA VAL A 72 23.13 -0.02 -0.78
C VAL A 72 23.59 1.43 -0.85
N VAL A 73 23.04 2.27 0.02
CA VAL A 73 23.31 3.70 0.10
C VAL A 73 23.69 4.13 1.51
N GLY A 74 24.37 5.27 1.62
CA GLY A 74 24.69 5.89 2.89
C GLY A 74 23.45 6.49 3.57
N ARG A 75 23.58 6.87 4.84
CA ARG A 75 22.48 7.45 5.63
C ARG A 75 21.91 8.74 5.04
N GLU A 76 22.78 9.65 4.60
CA GLU A 76 22.39 10.96 4.08
C GLU A 76 21.56 10.82 2.80
N GLU A 77 22.09 10.09 1.82
CA GLU A 77 21.39 9.78 0.57
C GLU A 77 20.06 9.06 0.81
N PHE A 78 20.01 8.12 1.76
CA PHE A 78 18.77 7.45 2.11
C PHE A 78 17.72 8.43 2.63
N ASP A 79 18.09 9.29 3.59
CA ASP A 79 17.16 10.23 4.21
C ASP A 79 16.63 11.25 3.18
N GLU A 80 17.46 11.70 2.23
CA GLU A 80 17.05 12.57 1.12
C GLU A 80 16.05 11.88 0.18
N ARG A 81 16.36 10.65 -0.25
CA ARG A 81 15.51 9.87 -1.17
C ARG A 81 14.19 9.49 -0.51
N LEU A 82 14.21 9.19 0.78
CA LEU A 82 13.04 8.95 1.60
C LEU A 82 12.15 10.19 1.57
N GLN A 83 12.67 11.35 1.96
CA GLN A 83 11.89 12.59 2.00
C GLN A 83 11.25 12.91 0.65
N GLN A 84 12.04 12.91 -0.43
CA GLN A 84 11.55 13.20 -1.79
C GLN A 84 10.42 12.25 -2.22
N THR A 85 10.49 10.97 -1.84
CA THR A 85 9.50 9.96 -2.25
C THR A 85 8.13 10.24 -1.60
N TYR A 86 8.11 10.50 -0.28
CA TYR A 86 6.84 10.72 0.42
C TYR A 86 6.27 12.13 0.22
N GLU A 87 7.10 13.14 -0.04
CA GLU A 87 6.61 14.47 -0.43
C GLU A 87 5.88 14.44 -1.78
N ARG A 88 6.45 13.74 -2.77
CA ARG A 88 5.80 13.56 -4.08
C ARG A 88 4.48 12.80 -3.94
N GLU A 89 4.44 11.76 -3.12
CA GLU A 89 3.21 11.00 -2.89
C GLU A 89 2.13 11.84 -2.21
N SER A 90 2.50 12.63 -1.19
CA SER A 90 1.57 13.55 -0.55
C SER A 90 1.02 14.60 -1.52
N ASN A 91 1.86 15.13 -2.40
CA ASN A 91 1.44 16.11 -3.41
C ASN A 91 0.52 15.49 -4.47
N ASN A 92 0.82 14.27 -4.93
CA ASN A 92 -0.05 13.52 -5.84
C ASN A 92 -1.42 13.25 -5.23
N ALA A 93 -1.45 12.84 -3.95
CA ALA A 93 -2.70 12.61 -3.23
C ALA A 93 -3.55 13.89 -3.11
N MET A 94 -2.93 15.03 -2.80
CA MET A 94 -3.63 16.32 -2.73
C MET A 94 -4.23 16.74 -4.08
N GLN A 95 -3.49 16.62 -5.18
CA GLN A 95 -3.98 16.97 -6.52
C GLN A 95 -5.14 16.09 -6.99
N MET A 96 -5.16 14.81 -6.60
CA MET A 96 -6.28 13.92 -6.92
C MET A 96 -7.55 14.27 -6.12
N VAL A 97 -7.42 14.78 -4.89
CA VAL A 97 -8.56 15.27 -4.10
C VAL A 97 -9.10 16.59 -4.66
N GLU A 98 -8.22 17.48 -5.10
CA GLU A 98 -8.62 18.75 -5.74
C GLU A 98 -9.30 18.53 -7.10
N GLY A 99 -8.86 17.55 -7.89
CA GLY A 99 -9.48 17.18 -9.17
C GLY A 99 -10.84 16.49 -9.09
N LEU A 100 -11.29 16.09 -7.88
CA LEU A 100 -12.66 15.58 -7.63
C LEU A 100 -13.63 16.67 -7.16
N GLY A 101 -13.18 17.92 -7.02
CA GLY A 101 -14.03 19.07 -6.70
C GLY A 101 -14.78 19.66 -7.90
N GLU A 102 -14.50 19.19 -9.12
CA GLU A 102 -15.10 19.72 -10.36
C GLU A 102 -16.09 18.75 -11.04
N ASP A 103 -16.20 17.49 -10.59
CA ASP A 103 -17.23 16.55 -11.04
C ASP A 103 -18.36 16.46 -10.00
N ASP A 104 -19.28 17.42 -10.13
CA ASP A 104 -20.53 17.63 -9.38
C ASP A 104 -21.57 16.49 -9.61
N ASP A 105 -21.16 15.22 -9.57
CA ASP A 105 -22.02 14.06 -9.89
C ASP A 105 -22.08 13.00 -8.77
N LEU A 106 -21.56 13.31 -7.58
CA LEU A 106 -21.76 12.50 -6.37
C LEU A 106 -22.93 13.00 -5.50
N LEU A 107 -23.44 14.21 -5.75
CA LEU A 107 -24.61 14.74 -5.04
C LEU A 107 -25.95 14.24 -5.64
N ARG A 108 -25.94 13.64 -6.84
CA ARG A 108 -27.16 13.09 -7.47
C ARG A 108 -27.57 11.71 -6.94
N VAL A 109 -26.67 10.98 -6.26
CA VAL A 109 -26.97 9.64 -5.71
C VAL A 109 -27.81 9.71 -4.42
N ALA A 110 -28.13 10.91 -3.92
CA ALA A 110 -28.95 11.10 -2.72
C ALA A 110 -30.47 11.20 -2.95
N GLN A 111 -30.96 11.20 -4.20
CA GLN A 111 -32.38 11.50 -4.51
C GLN A 111 -33.25 10.33 -5.01
N GLU A 112 -32.87 9.08 -4.78
CA GLU A 112 -33.82 7.96 -4.95
C GLU A 112 -33.77 7.00 -3.75
N LEU A 113 -34.17 7.50 -2.58
CA LEU A 113 -34.75 6.63 -1.56
C LEU A 113 -36.27 6.67 -1.75
N PRO A 114 -36.92 5.61 -2.26
CA PRO A 114 -38.37 5.55 -2.27
C PRO A 114 -38.87 5.56 -0.82
N GLU A 115 -39.90 6.38 -0.56
CA GLU A 115 -40.57 6.43 0.73
C GLU A 115 -41.11 5.03 1.08
N PRO A 116 -40.85 4.50 2.29
CA PRO A 116 -41.51 3.28 2.72
C PRO A 116 -43.01 3.54 2.75
N SER A 117 -43.75 2.86 1.86
CA SER A 117 -45.20 2.88 1.88
C SER A 117 -45.69 2.33 3.20
N ASP A 118 -46.42 3.16 3.95
CA ASP A 118 -47.02 2.84 5.24
C ASP A 118 -48.04 1.71 5.05
N LEU A 119 -47.81 0.57 5.69
CA LEU A 119 -48.75 -0.57 5.71
C LEU A 119 -49.59 -0.46 6.98
N LEU A 120 -50.89 -0.25 6.77
CA LEU A 120 -51.98 -0.46 7.72
C LEU A 120 -51.89 -1.82 8.43
#